data_AF-A0A453QZ21-F1
#
_entry.id   AF-A0A453QZ21-F1
#
_cell.length_a   1.000
_cell.length_b   1.000
_cell.length_c   1.000
_cell.angle_alpha   90.00
_cell.angle_beta   90.00
_cell.angle_gamma   90.00
#
_symmetry.space_group_name_H-M   'P 1'
#
loop_
_entity.id
_entity.type
_entity.pdbx_description
1 polymer ?
#
loop_
_entity_poly.entity_id
_entity_poly.type
_entity_poly.pdbx_seq_one_letter_code
_entity_poly.pdbx_strand_id
1 'polypeptide(L)'
;LAHIRTVKMYSWDKLFTQRLNKRRELEVKHLATRKYLDAWCVYFWATTPTLFSLFTFSIFAIMGHSLDAATVFTCVALFNTLISPLNSLPWVINGMIDSVISSRRLHNYLSTPEHCSSELTISSDIVKDDFNRNTETIYDPTTVIIRNLCCSWSSTSTVEPQIILRDISLQLQKGLFIAIVGEVGSGKSSLLNSIIGEMSVISGSINSCGSIAYVPQVPWILSGSLRDNILLGKGFDTRR
;
A
#
# COMPACT_ATOMS: atom_id res chain seq x y z
N LEU A 1 -15.20 -3.06 -9.62
CA LEU A 1 -16.05 -4.09 -8.96
C LEU A 1 -16.87 -3.51 -7.82
N ALA A 2 -16.31 -2.65 -6.96
CA ALA A 2 -17.02 -2.00 -5.85
C ALA A 2 -18.39 -1.35 -6.18
N HIS A 3 -18.55 -0.80 -7.40
CA HIS A 3 -19.81 -0.18 -7.85
C HIS A 3 -20.51 -0.93 -8.99
N ILE A 4 -20.43 -2.27 -9.00
CA ILE A 4 -21.03 -3.08 -10.08
C ILE A 4 -22.55 -2.91 -10.19
N ARG A 5 -23.26 -2.70 -9.07
CA ARG A 5 -24.71 -2.50 -9.05
C ARG A 5 -25.14 -1.27 -9.86
N THR A 6 -24.40 -0.16 -9.71
CA THR A 6 -24.66 1.08 -10.46
C THR A 6 -24.46 0.86 -11.96
N VAL A 7 -23.38 0.17 -12.34
CA VAL A 7 -23.10 -0.16 -13.75
C VAL A 7 -24.22 -1.01 -14.36
N LYS A 8 -24.71 -2.01 -13.61
CA LYS A 8 -25.82 -2.87 -14.02
C LYS A 8 -27.13 -2.10 -14.14
N MET A 9 -27.44 -1.23 -13.18
CA MET A 9 -28.66 -0.42 -13.16
C MET A 9 -28.76 0.51 -14.37
N TYR A 10 -27.66 1.15 -14.77
CA TYR A 10 -27.61 1.98 -15.97
C TYR A 10 -27.34 1.21 -17.27
N SER A 11 -27.26 -0.13 -17.22
CA SER A 11 -26.92 -0.98 -18.37
C SER A 11 -25.61 -0.57 -19.09
N TRP A 12 -24.67 0.01 -18.36
CA TRP A 12 -23.38 0.47 -18.88
C TRP A 12 -22.39 -0.67 -19.14
N ASP A 13 -22.79 -1.92 -18.90
CA ASP A 13 -21.97 -3.11 -19.11
C ASP A 13 -21.32 -3.14 -20.50
N LYS A 14 -22.09 -2.87 -21.56
CA LYS A 14 -21.58 -2.89 -22.95
C LYS A 14 -20.51 -1.82 -23.18
N LEU A 15 -20.72 -0.63 -22.64
CA LEU A 15 -19.80 0.50 -22.78
C LEU A 15 -18.47 0.24 -22.05
N PHE A 16 -18.52 -0.29 -20.82
CA PHE A 16 -17.30 -0.69 -20.11
C PHE A 16 -16.62 -1.89 -20.75
N THR A 17 -17.38 -2.86 -21.25
CA THR A 17 -16.83 -4.04 -21.95
C THR A 17 -16.10 -3.64 -23.22
N GLN A 18 -16.65 -2.72 -24.02
CA GLN A 18 -15.98 -2.19 -25.21
C GLN A 18 -14.68 -1.47 -24.86
N ARG A 19 -14.68 -0.62 -23.81
CA ARG A 19 -13.46 0.06 -23.33
C ARG A 19 -12.41 -0.94 -22.84
N LEU A 20 -12.83 -1.98 -22.12
CA LEU A 20 -11.96 -3.04 -21.64
C LEU A 20 -11.36 -3.84 -22.80
N ASN A 21 -12.17 -4.23 -23.78
CA ASN A 21 -11.70 -4.95 -24.97
C ASN A 21 -10.70 -4.13 -25.78
N LYS A 22 -10.95 -2.83 -25.98
CA LYS A 22 -9.98 -1.93 -26.64
C LYS A 22 -8.62 -1.90 -25.92
N ARG A 23 -8.61 -1.92 -24.58
CA ARG A 23 -7.36 -2.01 -23.80
C ARG A 23 -6.73 -3.40 -23.92
N ARG A 24 -7.52 -4.47 -23.85
CA ARG A 24 -7.06 -5.86 -23.98
C ARG A 24 -6.46 -6.15 -25.35
N GLU A 25 -7.03 -5.63 -26.42
CA GLU A 25 -6.45 -5.80 -27.77
C GLU A 25 -5.05 -5.21 -27.86
N LEU A 26 -4.84 -4.03 -27.28
CA LEU A 26 -3.51 -3.43 -27.18
C LEU A 26 -2.60 -4.28 -26.31
N GLU A 27 -3.06 -4.74 -25.14
CA GLU A 27 -2.29 -5.59 -24.24
C GLU A 27 -1.86 -6.90 -24.93
N VAL A 28 -2.78 -7.60 -25.57
CA VAL A 28 -2.52 -8.85 -26.29
C VAL A 28 -1.54 -8.62 -27.44
N LYS A 29 -1.62 -7.49 -28.14
CA LYS A 29 -0.63 -7.15 -29.20
C LYS A 29 0.78 -7.03 -28.62
N HIS A 30 0.96 -6.36 -27.48
CA HIS A 30 2.27 -6.24 -26.83
C HIS A 30 2.74 -7.56 -26.22
N LEU A 31 1.83 -8.37 -25.68
CA LEU A 31 2.16 -9.71 -25.18
C LEU A 31 2.58 -10.64 -26.31
N ALA A 32 1.89 -10.58 -27.45
CA ALA A 32 2.23 -11.36 -28.64
C ALA A 32 3.62 -10.99 -29.17
N THR A 33 3.93 -9.70 -29.31
CA THR A 33 5.27 -9.26 -29.75
C THR A 33 6.34 -9.71 -28.75
N ARG A 34 6.11 -9.57 -27.44
CA ARG A 34 7.02 -10.12 -26.41
C ARG A 34 7.22 -11.62 -26.56
N LYS A 35 6.15 -12.38 -26.83
CA LYS A 35 6.21 -13.84 -27.00
C LYS A 35 6.93 -14.26 -28.28
N TYR A 36 6.80 -13.52 -29.37
CA TYR A 36 7.60 -13.76 -30.58
C TYR A 36 9.09 -13.50 -30.34
N LEU A 37 9.44 -12.42 -29.61
CA LEU A 37 10.82 -12.13 -29.23
C LEU A 37 11.40 -13.23 -28.32
N ASP A 38 10.62 -13.71 -27.36
CA ASP A 38 10.96 -14.83 -26.47
C ASP A 38 11.20 -16.12 -27.27
N ALA A 39 10.32 -16.43 -28.23
CA ALA A 39 10.48 -17.59 -29.11
C ALA A 39 11.74 -17.50 -29.98
N TRP A 40 12.06 -16.32 -30.52
CA TRP A 40 13.31 -16.10 -31.25
C TRP A 40 14.53 -16.29 -30.35
N CYS A 41 14.48 -15.78 -29.12
CA CYS A 41 15.55 -15.96 -28.15
C CYS A 41 15.79 -17.46 -27.85
N VAL A 42 14.72 -18.24 -27.64
CA VAL A 42 14.80 -19.70 -27.44
C VAL A 42 15.32 -20.43 -28.68
N TYR A 43 14.96 -19.98 -29.88
CA TYR A 43 15.47 -20.56 -31.12
C TYR A 43 16.99 -20.33 -31.27
N PHE A 44 17.45 -19.09 -31.06
CA PHE A 44 18.88 -18.78 -31.06
C PHE A 44 19.61 -19.54 -29.96
N TRP A 45 18.99 -19.67 -28.78
CA TRP A 45 19.52 -20.46 -27.67
C TRP A 45 19.83 -21.91 -28.09
N ALA A 46 18.87 -22.59 -28.73
CA ALA A 46 19.05 -23.97 -29.17
C ALA A 46 20.05 -24.12 -30.33
N THR A 47 20.15 -23.11 -31.21
CA THR A 47 20.92 -23.21 -32.47
C THR A 47 22.35 -22.68 -32.35
N THR A 48 22.64 -21.82 -31.36
CA THR A 48 23.97 -21.23 -31.15
C THR A 48 25.08 -22.26 -30.89
N PRO A 49 24.92 -23.29 -30.02
CA PRO A 49 25.97 -24.27 -29.77
C PRO A 49 26.37 -25.05 -31.02
N THR A 50 25.39 -25.45 -31.83
CA THR A 50 25.61 -26.23 -33.05
C THR A 50 26.28 -25.39 -34.14
N LEU A 51 25.86 -24.14 -34.33
CA LEU A 51 26.48 -23.23 -35.29
C LEU A 51 27.91 -22.89 -34.88
N PHE A 52 28.12 -22.52 -33.62
CA PHE A 52 29.44 -22.17 -33.11
C PHE A 52 30.43 -23.33 -33.23
N SER A 53 29.98 -24.57 -32.92
CA SER A 53 30.79 -25.78 -33.10
C SER A 53 31.11 -26.02 -34.58
N LEU A 54 30.13 -25.88 -35.47
CA LEU A 54 30.34 -26.07 -36.91
C LEU A 54 31.33 -25.04 -37.48
N PHE A 55 31.22 -23.76 -37.11
CA PHE A 55 32.14 -22.72 -37.55
C PHE A 55 33.56 -22.92 -37.01
N THR A 56 33.71 -23.20 -35.72
CA THR A 56 35.02 -23.39 -35.10
C THR A 56 35.78 -24.58 -35.68
N PHE A 57 35.13 -25.74 -35.84
CA PHE A 57 35.76 -26.90 -36.45
C PHE A 57 35.98 -26.74 -37.96
N SER A 58 35.09 -26.04 -38.68
CA SER A 58 35.29 -25.75 -40.11
C SER A 58 36.52 -24.88 -40.34
N ILE A 59 36.71 -23.82 -39.55
CA ILE A 59 37.89 -22.95 -39.62
C ILE A 59 39.16 -23.74 -39.26
N PHE A 60 39.11 -24.55 -38.20
CA PHE A 60 40.22 -25.39 -37.76
C PHE A 60 40.65 -26.41 -38.84
N ALA A 61 39.69 -27.01 -39.54
CA ALA A 61 39.95 -27.91 -40.66
C ALA A 61 40.59 -27.20 -41.85
N ILE A 62 40.09 -26.01 -42.21
CA ILE A 62 40.63 -25.21 -43.32
C ILE A 62 42.07 -24.76 -43.05
N MET A 63 42.43 -24.51 -41.79
CA MET A 63 43.80 -24.17 -41.38
C MET A 63 44.79 -25.36 -41.45
N GLY A 64 44.34 -26.56 -41.83
CA GLY A 64 45.20 -27.72 -42.05
C GLY A 64 45.57 -28.50 -40.79
N HIS A 65 44.89 -28.26 -39.67
CA HIS A 65 45.09 -29.04 -38.44
C HIS A 65 44.32 -30.37 -38.48
N SER A 66 44.87 -31.42 -37.87
CA SER A 66 44.18 -32.71 -37.75
C SER A 66 43.09 -32.65 -36.69
N LEU A 67 41.84 -32.84 -37.11
CA LEU A 67 40.68 -32.97 -36.23
C LEU A 67 40.70 -34.34 -35.55
N ASP A 68 41.13 -34.38 -34.30
CA ASP A 68 41.03 -35.56 -33.45
C ASP A 68 39.64 -35.63 -32.79
N ALA A 69 39.08 -36.84 -32.69
CA ALA A 69 37.75 -37.03 -32.10
C ALA A 69 37.72 -36.60 -30.62
N ALA A 70 38.81 -36.84 -29.88
CA ALA A 70 38.87 -36.49 -28.46
C ALA A 70 38.81 -34.97 -28.23
N THR A 71 39.45 -34.17 -29.08
CA THR A 71 39.42 -32.70 -28.98
C THR A 71 38.05 -32.15 -29.35
N VAL A 72 37.41 -32.70 -30.40
CA VAL A 72 36.06 -32.31 -30.82
C VAL A 72 35.03 -32.56 -29.71
N PHE A 73 35.00 -33.76 -29.12
CA PHE A 73 34.07 -34.07 -28.04
C PHE A 73 34.30 -33.21 -26.80
N THR A 74 35.57 -32.94 -26.46
CA THR A 74 35.92 -32.09 -25.30
C THR A 74 35.49 -30.64 -25.52
N CYS A 75 35.71 -30.07 -26.72
CA CYS A 75 35.30 -28.70 -27.05
C CYS A 75 33.77 -28.54 -27.07
N VAL A 76 33.03 -29.49 -27.64
CA VAL A 76 31.55 -29.47 -27.63
C VAL A 76 31.00 -29.51 -26.21
N ALA A 77 31.56 -30.36 -25.34
CA ALA A 77 31.18 -30.43 -23.94
C ALA A 77 31.42 -29.08 -23.22
N LEU A 78 32.59 -28.46 -23.45
CA LEU A 78 32.91 -27.14 -22.88
C LEU A 78 31.95 -26.05 -23.36
N PHE A 79 31.62 -25.99 -24.65
CA PHE A 79 30.66 -25.01 -25.17
C PHE A 79 29.28 -25.16 -24.53
N ASN A 80 28.78 -26.39 -24.38
CA ASN A 80 27.49 -26.63 -23.73
C ASN A 80 27.48 -26.18 -22.26
N THR A 81 28.59 -26.37 -21.52
CA THR A 81 28.71 -25.88 -20.14
C THR A 81 28.78 -24.36 -20.03
N LEU A 82 29.37 -23.67 -21.01
CA LEU A 82 29.52 -22.22 -21.02
C LEU A 82 28.25 -21.48 -21.42
N ILE A 83 27.44 -22.08 -22.29
CA ILE A 83 26.23 -21.45 -22.83
C ILE A 83 25.13 -21.33 -21.76
N SER A 84 25.00 -22.32 -20.86
CA SER A 84 24.01 -22.27 -19.78
C SER A 84 24.10 -21.01 -18.89
N PRO A 85 25.25 -20.66 -18.27
CA PRO A 85 25.37 -19.46 -17.45
C PRO A 85 25.19 -18.17 -18.27
N LEU A 86 25.72 -18.11 -19.50
CA LEU A 86 25.56 -16.94 -20.38
C LEU A 86 24.09 -16.59 -20.64
N ASN A 87 23.23 -17.60 -20.78
CA ASN A 87 21.80 -17.40 -21.01
C ASN A 87 21.02 -17.07 -19.75
N SER A 88 21.51 -17.47 -18.58
CA SER A 88 20.89 -17.10 -17.31
C SER A 88 21.15 -15.63 -16.91
N LEU A 89 22.23 -15.01 -17.42
CA LEU A 89 22.63 -13.65 -17.05
C LEU A 89 21.53 -12.59 -17.29
N PRO A 90 20.85 -12.53 -18.45
CA PRO A 90 19.78 -11.55 -18.66
C PRO A 90 18.61 -11.74 -17.69
N TRP A 91 18.28 -12.99 -17.34
CA TRP A 91 17.22 -13.29 -16.37
C TRP A 91 17.59 -12.82 -14.97
N VAL A 92 18.85 -13.01 -14.56
CA VAL A 92 19.36 -12.52 -13.27
C VAL A 92 19.31 -10.99 -13.22
N ILE A 93 19.72 -10.31 -14.30
CA ILE A 93 19.67 -8.84 -14.37
C ILE A 93 18.23 -8.34 -14.25
N ASN A 94 17.28 -8.93 -15.00
CA ASN A 94 15.87 -8.57 -14.89
C ASN A 94 15.32 -8.80 -13.48
N GLY A 95 15.60 -9.96 -12.88
CA GLY A 95 15.19 -10.27 -11.51
C GLY A 95 15.79 -9.30 -10.48
N MET A 96 17.03 -8.86 -10.69
CA MET A 96 17.68 -7.87 -9.84
C MET A 96 17.01 -6.49 -9.98
N ILE A 97 16.67 -6.07 -11.19
CA ILE A 97 15.93 -4.82 -11.43
C ILE A 97 14.56 -4.86 -10.72
N ASP A 98 13.80 -5.93 -10.89
CA ASP A 98 12.48 -6.10 -10.25
C ASP A 98 12.59 -6.12 -8.72
N SER A 99 13.63 -6.77 -8.19
CA SER A 99 13.92 -6.80 -6.75
C SER A 99 14.25 -5.40 -6.22
N VAL A 100 15.10 -4.64 -6.91
CA VAL A 100 15.46 -3.26 -6.51
C VAL A 100 14.24 -2.34 -6.52
N ILE A 101 13.39 -2.42 -7.55
CA ILE A 101 12.16 -1.62 -7.62
C ILE A 101 11.20 -2.00 -6.50
N SER A 102 11.03 -3.29 -6.23
CA SER A 102 10.15 -3.79 -5.16
C SER A 102 10.67 -3.38 -3.78
N SER A 103 11.97 -3.50 -3.55
CA SER A 103 12.63 -3.05 -2.32
C SER A 103 12.49 -1.54 -2.11
N ARG A 104 12.60 -0.74 -3.17
CA ARG A 104 12.38 0.71 -3.10
C ARG A 104 10.93 1.05 -2.75
N ARG A 105 9.95 0.34 -3.32
CA ARG A 105 8.53 0.54 -2.99
C ARG A 105 8.26 0.21 -1.52
N LEU A 106 8.81 -0.91 -1.04
CA LEU A 106 8.68 -1.31 0.36
C LEU A 106 9.35 -0.29 1.28
N HIS A 107 10.55 0.18 0.94
CA HIS A 107 11.24 1.22 1.69
C HIS A 107 10.40 2.49 1.77
N ASN A 108 9.88 2.99 0.65
CA ASN A 108 9.05 4.19 0.62
C ASN A 108 7.79 4.06 1.48
N TYR A 109 7.18 2.86 1.51
CA TYR A 109 6.01 2.58 2.34
C TYR A 109 6.38 2.51 3.83
N LEU A 110 7.43 1.79 4.19
CA LEU A 110 7.89 1.69 5.58
C LEU A 110 8.46 3.01 6.12
N SER A 111 8.92 3.90 5.24
CA SER A 111 9.41 5.23 5.59
C SER A 111 8.30 6.29 5.63
N THR A 112 7.03 5.95 5.36
CA THR A 112 5.95 6.94 5.51
C THR A 112 5.86 7.39 6.95
N PRO A 113 5.64 8.69 7.22
CA PRO A 113 5.49 9.17 8.58
C PRO A 113 4.31 8.46 9.22
N GLU A 114 4.54 7.87 10.39
CA GLU A 114 3.45 7.37 11.22
C GLU A 114 2.66 8.57 11.76
N HIS A 115 1.34 8.46 11.81
CA HIS A 115 0.55 9.46 12.53
C HIS A 115 0.94 9.37 14.00
N CYS A 116 1.73 10.35 14.45
CA CYS A 116 2.17 10.44 15.83
C CYS A 116 0.95 10.75 16.70
N SER A 117 0.33 9.71 17.25
CA SER A 117 -0.78 9.82 18.20
C SER A 117 -0.38 10.47 19.53
N SER A 118 0.90 10.85 19.69
CA SER A 118 1.47 11.40 20.91
C SER A 118 1.04 12.83 21.25
N GLU A 119 0.38 13.56 20.34
CA GLU A 119 -0.19 14.88 20.64
C GLU A 119 -1.62 14.83 21.19
N LEU A 120 -2.29 13.68 21.08
CA LEU A 120 -3.47 13.41 21.90
C LEU A 120 -2.98 12.88 23.24
N THR A 121 -2.88 13.75 24.24
CA THR A 121 -2.66 13.35 25.63
C THR A 121 -3.91 12.62 26.14
N ILE A 122 -4.18 11.42 25.63
CA ILE A 122 -5.17 10.52 26.19
C ILE A 122 -4.61 10.14 27.56
N SER A 123 -5.00 10.92 28.56
CA SER A 123 -4.64 10.76 29.95
C SER A 123 -5.47 9.60 30.53
N SER A 124 -5.27 8.40 29.99
CA SER A 124 -5.91 7.18 30.48
C SER A 124 -5.08 6.46 31.54
N ASP A 125 -3.80 6.79 31.75
CA ASP A 125 -2.88 5.99 32.59
C ASP A 125 -2.18 6.71 33.78
N ILE A 126 -2.52 7.95 34.14
CA ILE A 126 -2.00 8.56 35.39
C ILE A 126 -2.86 8.19 36.61
N VAL A 127 -3.11 6.89 36.82
CA VAL A 127 -3.72 6.38 38.07
C VAL A 127 -2.82 5.34 38.76
N LYS A 128 -1.58 5.11 38.29
CA LYS A 128 -0.65 4.16 38.92
C LYS A 128 0.79 4.64 38.97
N ASP A 129 1.03 5.77 39.60
CA ASP A 129 2.24 6.08 40.40
C ASP A 129 2.31 7.60 40.60
N ASP A 130 1.78 8.07 41.74
CA ASP A 130 2.32 9.22 42.48
C ASP A 130 1.42 9.49 43.69
N PHE A 131 1.47 8.56 44.65
CA PHE A 131 0.84 8.73 45.95
C PHE A 131 1.70 9.67 46.81
N ASN A 132 1.95 10.92 46.37
CA ASN A 132 2.53 11.96 47.25
C ASN A 132 2.54 13.39 46.68
N ARG A 133 1.43 13.88 46.11
CA ARG A 133 1.17 15.32 46.08
C ARG A 133 -0.24 15.64 46.55
N ASN A 134 -0.31 16.27 47.72
CA ASN A 134 -1.47 16.96 48.23
C ASN A 134 -1.82 18.10 47.26
N THR A 135 -2.64 17.81 46.26
CA THR A 135 -3.38 18.80 45.48
C THR A 135 -4.79 18.30 45.34
N GLU A 136 -5.73 19.06 45.89
CA GLU A 136 -7.17 18.83 45.81
C GLU A 136 -7.55 18.47 44.37
N THR A 137 -8.09 17.27 44.17
CA THR A 137 -8.57 16.81 42.87
C THR A 137 -9.82 17.60 42.51
N ILE A 138 -9.63 18.72 41.82
CA ILE A 138 -10.70 19.40 41.10
C ILE A 138 -11.17 18.42 40.02
N TYR A 139 -12.36 17.85 40.23
CA TYR A 139 -13.07 17.10 39.19
C TYR A 139 -13.44 18.09 38.09
N ASP A 140 -12.53 18.37 37.16
CA ASP A 140 -12.88 19.13 35.97
C ASP A 140 -13.91 18.29 35.19
N PRO A 141 -15.14 18.80 34.98
CA PRO A 141 -16.21 18.06 34.32
C PRO A 141 -15.96 17.92 32.81
N THR A 142 -14.83 18.40 32.30
CA THR A 142 -14.55 18.52 30.86
C THR A 142 -13.97 17.23 30.30
N THR A 143 -14.66 16.65 29.33
CA THR A 143 -14.24 15.41 28.66
C THR A 143 -13.39 15.69 27.43
N VAL A 144 -13.69 16.75 26.68
CA VAL A 144 -12.94 17.14 25.47
C VAL A 144 -12.65 18.63 25.51
N ILE A 145 -11.39 19.01 25.33
CA ILE A 145 -10.93 20.40 25.26
C ILE A 145 -10.16 20.59 23.95
N ILE A 146 -10.61 21.51 23.12
CA ILE A 146 -9.98 21.90 21.85
C ILE A 146 -9.61 23.36 21.97
N ARG A 147 -8.35 23.71 21.70
CA ARG A 147 -7.84 25.10 21.76
C ARG A 147 -7.17 25.49 20.45
N ASN A 148 -7.72 26.50 19.77
CA ASN A 148 -7.21 27.12 18.54
C ASN A 148 -6.72 26.09 17.50
N LEU A 149 -7.56 25.09 17.23
CA LEU A 149 -7.20 23.95 16.42
C LEU A 149 -7.25 24.28 14.93
N CYS A 150 -6.14 23.99 14.24
CA CYS A 150 -6.07 23.95 12.79
C CYS A 150 -5.66 22.56 12.29
N CYS A 151 -6.45 21.97 11.39
CA CYS A 151 -6.22 20.61 10.89
C CYS A 151 -6.22 20.50 9.36
N SER A 152 -5.47 19.52 8.85
CA SER A 152 -5.42 19.12 7.44
C SER A 152 -5.52 17.59 7.28
N TRP A 153 -6.04 17.13 6.14
CA TRP A 153 -6.02 15.71 5.74
C TRP A 153 -4.69 15.25 5.14
N SER A 154 -3.89 16.19 4.61
CA SER A 154 -2.59 15.87 4.02
C SER A 154 -1.52 16.78 4.58
N SER A 155 -0.46 16.16 5.09
CA SER A 155 0.78 16.82 5.54
C SER A 155 1.90 16.68 4.50
N THR A 156 1.58 16.29 3.25
CA THR A 156 2.59 16.10 2.20
C THR A 156 3.36 17.40 1.91
N SER A 157 4.66 17.34 2.13
CA SER A 157 5.65 18.42 2.29
C SER A 157 5.94 19.29 1.06
N THR A 158 5.16 19.22 -0.02
CA THR A 158 5.47 19.92 -1.29
C THR A 158 4.47 21.00 -1.68
N VAL A 159 3.32 21.09 -1.00
CA VAL A 159 2.29 22.13 -1.25
C VAL A 159 1.81 22.63 0.10
N GLU A 160 1.51 23.92 0.21
CA GLU A 160 0.90 24.49 1.41
C GLU A 160 -0.29 23.62 1.86
N PRO A 161 -0.34 23.19 3.13
CA PRO A 161 -1.37 22.29 3.58
C PRO A 161 -2.74 22.97 3.46
N GLN A 162 -3.69 22.31 2.79
CA GLN A 162 -5.05 22.81 2.70
C GLN A 162 -5.70 22.70 4.08
N ILE A 163 -5.72 23.80 4.82
CA ILE A 163 -6.34 23.87 6.15
C ILE A 163 -7.86 23.80 6.01
N ILE A 164 -8.45 22.73 6.56
CA ILE A 164 -9.89 22.43 6.51
C ILE A 164 -10.60 22.99 7.73
N LEU A 165 -10.04 22.74 8.91
CA LEU A 165 -10.53 23.27 10.17
C LEU A 165 -9.61 24.41 10.59
N ARG A 166 -10.17 25.57 10.93
CA ARG A 166 -9.43 26.79 11.27
C ARG A 166 -9.90 27.32 12.61
N ASP A 167 -8.95 27.57 13.50
CA ASP A 167 -9.13 28.27 14.79
C ASP A 167 -10.32 27.77 15.61
N ILE A 168 -10.50 26.45 15.69
CA ILE A 168 -11.61 25.86 16.46
C ILE A 168 -11.23 25.81 17.93
N SER A 169 -12.06 26.40 18.78
CA SER A 169 -11.97 26.32 20.24
C SER A 169 -13.30 25.83 20.81
N LEU A 170 -13.27 24.70 21.51
CA LEU A 170 -14.46 24.01 22.02
C LEU A 170 -14.15 23.32 23.34
N GLN A 171 -15.08 23.39 24.29
CA GLN A 171 -14.97 22.71 25.59
C GLN A 171 -16.26 21.94 25.85
N LEU A 172 -16.15 20.61 25.97
CA LEU A 172 -17.28 19.71 26.16
C LEU A 172 -17.25 19.10 27.56
N GLN A 173 -18.37 19.19 28.27
CA GLN A 173 -18.54 18.59 29.59
C GLN A 173 -19.15 17.18 29.52
N LYS A 174 -18.84 16.36 30.53
CA LYS A 174 -19.32 15.00 30.67
C LYS A 174 -20.84 14.97 30.90
N GLY A 175 -21.52 14.02 30.26
CA GLY A 175 -22.96 13.79 30.45
C GLY A 175 -23.86 14.73 29.64
N LEU A 176 -23.29 15.57 28.77
CA LEU A 176 -24.06 16.42 27.87
C LEU A 176 -24.32 15.74 26.52
N PHE A 177 -25.53 15.95 25.99
CA PHE A 177 -25.87 15.61 24.61
C PHE A 177 -25.65 16.85 23.73
N ILE A 178 -24.72 16.75 22.79
CA ILE A 178 -24.29 17.87 21.94
C ILE A 178 -24.60 17.52 20.48
N ALA A 179 -25.20 18.47 19.76
CA ALA A 179 -25.47 18.35 18.34
C ALA A 179 -24.61 19.35 17.55
N ILE A 180 -24.00 18.91 16.45
CA ILE A 180 -23.24 19.74 15.52
C ILE A 180 -24.05 19.88 14.23
N VAL A 181 -24.41 21.11 13.88
CA VAL A 181 -25.21 21.45 12.69
C VAL A 181 -24.45 22.38 11.76
N GLY A 182 -24.74 22.33 10.47
CA GLY A 182 -24.11 23.17 9.45
C GLY A 182 -24.29 22.63 8.04
N GLU A 183 -23.97 23.43 7.03
CA GLU A 183 -24.13 23.12 5.61
C GLU A 183 -23.28 21.93 5.12
N VAL A 184 -23.65 21.33 3.99
CA VAL A 184 -22.85 20.25 3.38
C VAL A 184 -21.46 20.79 3.03
N GLY A 185 -20.41 20.09 3.45
CA GLY A 185 -19.02 20.53 3.26
C GLY A 185 -18.46 21.44 4.35
N SER A 186 -19.23 21.80 5.39
CA SER A 186 -18.79 22.67 6.48
C SER A 186 -17.73 22.07 7.43
N GLY A 187 -17.21 20.87 7.16
CA GLY A 187 -16.17 20.23 7.99
C GLY A 187 -16.65 19.48 9.24
N LYS A 188 -17.96 19.20 9.40
CA LYS A 188 -18.49 18.47 10.58
C LYS A 188 -17.83 17.10 10.79
N SER A 189 -17.80 16.27 9.74
CA SER A 189 -17.17 14.96 9.81
C SER A 189 -15.65 15.07 10.05
N SER A 190 -15.02 16.10 9.49
CA SER A 190 -13.60 16.42 9.75
C SER A 190 -13.37 16.77 11.23
N LEU A 191 -14.26 17.56 11.84
CA LEU A 191 -14.18 17.86 13.27
C LEU A 191 -14.25 16.58 14.12
N LEU A 192 -15.15 15.65 13.81
CA LEU A 192 -15.19 14.35 14.51
C LEU A 192 -13.90 13.54 14.32
N ASN A 193 -13.37 13.49 13.09
CA ASN A 193 -12.12 12.80 12.79
C ASN A 193 -10.91 13.45 13.50
N SER A 194 -10.92 14.77 13.72
CA SER A 194 -9.89 15.44 14.53
C SER A 194 -9.95 15.05 16.01
N ILE A 195 -11.14 14.86 16.57
CA ILE A 195 -11.31 14.41 17.96
C ILE A 195 -10.80 12.97 18.16
N ILE A 196 -10.93 12.12 17.14
CA ILE A 196 -10.47 10.72 17.16
C ILE A 196 -8.95 10.62 16.89
N GLY A 197 -8.34 11.66 16.29
CA GLY A 197 -6.92 11.68 15.96
C GLY A 197 -6.56 11.25 14.53
N GLU A 198 -7.54 11.15 13.64
CA GLU A 198 -7.33 10.76 12.23
C GLU A 198 -6.85 11.92 11.36
N MET A 199 -7.02 13.18 11.82
CA MET A 199 -6.54 14.36 11.10
C MET A 199 -5.22 14.85 11.66
N SER A 200 -4.32 15.31 10.79
CA SER A 200 -3.08 15.97 11.20
C SER A 200 -3.37 17.34 11.81
N VAL A 201 -2.87 17.57 13.02
CA VAL A 201 -2.90 18.87 13.70
C VAL A 201 -1.71 19.70 13.22
N ILE A 202 -1.97 20.92 12.76
CA ILE A 202 -0.94 21.88 12.33
C ILE A 202 -0.63 22.86 13.46
N SER A 203 -1.68 23.30 14.16
CA SER A 203 -1.58 24.19 15.32
C SER A 203 -2.72 23.95 16.29
N GLY A 204 -2.49 24.28 17.56
CA GLY A 204 -3.47 24.10 18.63
C GLY A 204 -3.26 22.79 19.38
N SER A 205 -4.26 22.40 20.17
CA SER A 205 -4.24 21.15 20.94
C SER A 205 -5.64 20.57 21.11
N ILE A 206 -5.71 19.24 21.17
CA ILE A 206 -6.91 18.48 21.47
C ILE A 206 -6.59 17.58 22.66
N ASN A 207 -7.37 17.69 23.72
CA ASN A 207 -7.28 16.80 24.87
C ASN A 207 -8.61 16.06 25.03
N SER A 208 -8.57 14.73 25.14
CA SER A 208 -9.74 13.89 25.35
C SER A 208 -9.49 12.91 26.49
N CYS A 209 -10.38 12.90 27.47
CA CYS A 209 -10.29 12.06 28.66
C CYS A 209 -11.23 10.84 28.54
N GLY A 210 -10.67 9.63 28.53
CA GLY A 210 -11.41 8.37 28.58
C GLY A 210 -11.54 7.65 27.23
N SER A 211 -12.44 6.64 27.17
CA SER A 211 -12.66 5.84 25.96
C SER A 211 -13.59 6.52 24.97
N ILE A 212 -13.21 6.55 23.69
CA ILE A 212 -14.00 7.11 22.59
C ILE A 212 -14.66 5.96 21.81
N ALA A 213 -15.93 6.12 21.45
CA ALA A 213 -16.62 5.26 20.50
C ALA A 213 -17.02 6.09 19.27
N TYR A 214 -16.74 5.58 18.08
CA TYR A 214 -16.99 6.28 16.82
C TYR A 214 -17.89 5.45 15.90
N VAL A 215 -18.86 6.12 15.27
CA VAL A 215 -19.71 5.54 14.23
C VAL A 215 -19.52 6.36 12.96
N PRO A 216 -18.88 5.80 11.92
CA PRO A 216 -18.63 6.51 10.67
C PRO A 216 -19.92 6.70 9.85
N GLN A 217 -19.92 7.70 8.97
CA GLN A 217 -21.04 7.97 8.05
C GLN A 217 -21.33 6.79 7.11
N VAL A 218 -20.28 6.11 6.66
CA VAL A 218 -20.39 4.86 5.88
C VAL A 218 -20.03 3.72 6.82
N PRO A 219 -20.99 2.82 7.15
CA PRO A 219 -20.72 1.74 8.08
C PRO A 219 -19.68 0.78 7.49
N TRP A 220 -18.70 0.43 8.32
CA TRP A 220 -17.73 -0.61 7.99
C TRP A 220 -18.16 -1.93 8.64
N ILE A 221 -18.53 -2.90 7.81
CA ILE A 221 -18.99 -4.23 8.26
C ILE A 221 -17.87 -5.22 7.95
N LEU A 222 -17.41 -5.93 8.97
CA LEU A 222 -16.40 -6.97 8.86
C LEU A 222 -17.03 -8.25 8.30
N SER A 223 -16.26 -8.99 7.51
CA SER A 223 -16.64 -10.34 7.07
C SER A 223 -16.80 -11.25 8.30
N GLY A 224 -18.00 -11.74 8.55
CA GLY A 224 -18.29 -12.59 9.72
C GLY A 224 -19.78 -12.67 10.04
N SER A 225 -20.11 -13.26 11.19
CA SER A 225 -21.50 -13.25 11.66
C SER A 225 -21.89 -11.85 12.17
N LEU A 226 -23.20 -11.61 12.25
CA LEU A 226 -23.73 -10.39 12.87
C LEU A 226 -23.30 -10.29 14.34
N ARG A 227 -23.24 -11.42 15.05
CA ARG A 227 -22.75 -11.48 16.44
C ARG A 227 -21.29 -11.04 16.54
N ASP A 228 -20.42 -11.48 15.63
CA ASP A 228 -19.00 -11.11 15.65
C ASP A 228 -18.79 -9.62 15.38
N ASN A 229 -19.57 -9.07 14.45
CA ASN A 229 -19.58 -7.64 14.15
C ASN A 229 -20.08 -6.78 15.32
N ILE A 230 -21.00 -7.30 16.15
CA ILE A 230 -21.46 -6.61 17.37
C ILE A 230 -20.41 -6.71 18.48
N LEU A 231 -19.80 -7.90 18.66
CA LEU A 231 -18.87 -8.15 19.74
C LEU A 231 -17.50 -7.48 19.52
N LEU A 232 -17.08 -7.28 18.26
CA LEU A 232 -15.78 -6.68 17.90
C LEU A 232 -14.60 -7.27 18.70
N GLY A 233 -14.58 -8.60 18.81
CA GLY A 233 -13.53 -9.34 19.53
C GLY A 233 -13.74 -9.48 21.05
N LYS A 234 -14.81 -8.94 21.62
CA LYS A 234 -15.17 -9.16 23.04
C LYS A 234 -15.92 -10.47 23.24
N GLY A 235 -15.83 -11.03 24.45
CA GLY A 235 -16.63 -12.19 24.85
C GLY A 235 -18.13 -11.86 24.86
N PHE A 236 -18.96 -12.85 24.54
CA PHE A 236 -20.41 -12.69 24.60
C PHE A 236 -20.90 -12.70 26.05
N ASP A 237 -21.54 -11.60 26.46
CA ASP A 237 -22.23 -11.50 27.73
C ASP A 237 -23.74 -11.51 27.48
N THR A 238 -24.43 -12.53 27.98
CA THR A 238 -25.89 -12.66 27.86
C THR A 238 -26.68 -11.58 28.61
N ARG A 239 -26.04 -10.88 29.56
CA ARG A 239 -26.70 -9.89 30.43
C ARG A 239 -26.54 -8.44 29.97
N ARG A 240 -25.79 -8.23 28.88
CA ARG A 240 -25.43 -6.93 28.33
C ARG A 240 -26.00 -6.77 26.93
#